data_AF-A0A5C4LK58-F1
#
_entry.id   AF-A0A5C4LK58-F1
#
_cell.length_a   1.000
_cell.length_b   1.000
_cell.length_c   1.000
_cell.angle_alpha   90.00
_cell.angle_beta   90.00
_cell.angle_gamma   90.00
#
_symmetry.space_group_name_H-M   'P 1'
#
loop_
_entity.id
_entity.type
_entity.pdbx_description
1 polymer ?
#
loop_
_entity_poly.entity_id
_entity_poly.type
_entity_poly.pdbx_seq_one_letter_code
_entity_poly.pdbx_strand_id
1 'polypeptide(L)' 'MIGTLLIAVPGYGMATLFLLASISALIDGVNAPPKSARRAYERRALFGCVALAIIFAAVTRWLLGGAL' A
#
# COMPACT_ATOMS: atom_id res chain seq x y z
N MET A 1 11.43 -15.05 -18.58
CA MET A 1 11.57 -13.61 -18.28
C MET A 1 10.28 -12.80 -18.46
N ILE A 2 9.46 -13.06 -19.50
CA ILE A 2 8.17 -12.36 -19.68
C ILE A 2 7.17 -12.66 -18.55
N GLY A 3 7.03 -13.90 -18.09
CA GLY A 3 6.11 -14.26 -16.99
C GLY A 3 6.41 -13.53 -15.68
N THR A 4 7.69 -13.41 -15.32
CA THR A 4 8.15 -12.63 -14.16
C THR A 4 7.81 -11.14 -14.27
N LEU A 5 7.92 -10.54 -15.47
CA LEU A 5 7.51 -9.14 -15.68
C LEU A 5 6.00 -8.97 -15.54
N LEU A 6 5.21 -9.91 -16.07
CA LEU A 6 3.75 -9.90 -15.96
C LEU A 6 3.25 -10.04 -14.52
N ILE A 7 4.05 -10.58 -13.60
CA ILE A 7 3.73 -10.66 -12.16
C ILE A 7 4.27 -9.44 -11.41
N ALA A 8 5.52 -9.06 -11.67
CA ALA A 8 6.20 -7.98 -10.94
C ALA A 8 5.56 -6.61 -11.17
N VAL A 9 5.20 -6.28 -12.41
CA VAL A 9 4.66 -4.95 -12.76
C VAL A 9 3.32 -4.67 -12.07
N PRO A 10 2.29 -5.53 -12.18
CA PRO A 10 1.03 -5.27 -11.46
C PRO A 10 1.17 -5.45 -9.95
N GLY A 11 1.97 -6.42 -9.49
CA GLY A 11 2.15 -6.70 -8.07
C GLY A 11 2.81 -5.53 -7.31
N TYR A 12 3.97 -5.09 -7.77
CA TYR A 12 4.64 -3.91 -7.19
C TYR A 12 3.95 -2.60 -7.56
N GLY A 13 3.30 -2.52 -8.72
CA GLY A 13 2.49 -1.37 -9.11
C GLY A 13 1.36 -1.12 -8.11
N MET A 14 0.59 -2.16 -7.77
CA MET A 14 -0.48 -2.06 -6.76
C MET A 14 0.07 -1.76 -5.37
N ALA A 15 1.18 -2.38 -4.96
CA ALA A 15 1.83 -2.06 -3.69
C ALA A 15 2.23 -0.58 -3.60
N THR A 16 2.75 -0.02 -4.70
CA THR A 16 3.13 1.40 -4.79
C THR A 16 1.91 2.32 -4.72
N LEU A 17 0.80 1.99 -5.39
CA LEU A 17 -0.43 2.77 -5.32
C LEU A 17 -1.01 2.80 -3.90
N PHE A 18 -1.02 1.66 -3.20
CA PHE A 18 -1.46 1.62 -1.81
C PHE A 18 -0.53 2.41 -0.89
N LEU A 19 0.78 2.38 -1.15
CA LEU A 19 1.74 3.20 -0.41
C LEU A 19 1.47 4.70 -0.62
N LEU A 20 1.25 5.14 -1.86
CA LEU A 20 0.91 6.53 -2.17
C LEU A 20 -0.41 6.96 -1.50
N ALA A 21 -1.44 6.12 -1.56
CA ALA A 21 -2.71 6.38 -0.88
C ALA A 21 -2.53 6.50 0.64
N SER A 22 -1.65 5.70 1.23
CA SER A 22 -1.30 5.83 2.65
C SER A 22 -0.62 7.15 2.96
N ILE A 23 0.29 7.63 2.10
CA ILE A 23 0.95 8.92 2.28
C ILE A 23 -0.06 10.06 2.21
N SER A 24 -1.03 10.01 1.27
CA SER A 24 -2.12 10.98 1.21
C SER A 24 -2.96 10.99 2.49
N ALA A 25 -3.37 9.82 3.00
CA ALA A 25 -4.09 9.71 4.26
C ALA A 25 -3.27 10.20 5.47
N LEU A 26 -1.94 10.06 5.43
CA LEU A 26 -1.05 10.62 6.45
C LEU A 26 -1.09 12.14 6.44
N ILE A 27 -0.91 12.75 5.27
CA ILE A 27 -0.90 14.20 5.08
C ILE A 27 -2.25 14.79 5.53
N ASP A 28 -3.35 14.18 5.11
CA ASP A 28 -4.70 14.61 5.49
C ASP A 28 -4.95 14.43 7.00
N GLY A 29 -4.47 13.33 7.58
CA GLY A 29 -4.57 13.07 9.02
C GLY A 29 -3.69 13.97 9.91
N VAL A 30 -2.58 14.50 9.36
CA VAL A 30 -1.71 15.49 10.02
C VAL A 30 -2.33 16.88 9.96
N ASN A 31 -2.92 17.25 8.82
CA ASN A 31 -3.59 18.54 8.63
C ASN A 31 -4.96 18.62 9.31
N ALA A 32 -5.56 17.50 9.69
CA ALA A 32 -6.86 17.46 10.36
C ALA A 32 -6.79 17.99 11.81
N PRO A 33 -7.78 18.80 12.25
CA PRO A 33 -7.82 19.34 13.61
C PRO A 33 -7.86 18.23 14.68
N PRO A 34 -7.18 18.44 15.83
CA PRO A 34 -7.13 17.47 16.91
C PRO A 34 -8.55 17.27 17.48
N LYS A 35 -8.97 15.99 17.61
CA LYS A 35 -10.30 15.53 18.07
C LYS A 35 -11.42 15.46 17.02
N SER A 36 -11.12 15.61 15.73
CA SER A 36 -12.09 15.29 14.69
C SER A 36 -12.25 13.77 14.49
N ALA A 37 -13.48 13.28 14.33
CA ALA A 37 -13.76 11.90 13.91
C ALA A 37 -13.03 11.54 12.60
N ARG A 38 -12.81 12.54 11.75
CA ARG A 38 -12.02 12.47 10.53
C ARG A 38 -10.58 12.00 10.79
N ARG A 39 -9.89 12.49 11.82
CA ARG A 39 -8.52 12.07 12.14
C ARG A 39 -8.41 10.59 12.53
N ALA A 40 -9.43 10.04 13.19
CA ALA A 40 -9.47 8.62 13.51
C ALA A 40 -9.73 7.75 12.26
N TYR A 41 -10.57 8.23 11.35
CA TYR A 41 -10.80 7.60 10.05
C TYR A 41 -9.55 7.60 9.18
N GLU A 42 -8.88 8.74 9.01
CA GLU A 42 -7.65 8.86 8.22
C GLU A 42 -6.53 7.96 8.76
N ARG A 43 -6.40 7.82 10.09
CA ARG A 43 -5.46 6.87 10.68
C ARG A 43 -5.79 5.42 10.32
N ARG A 44 -7.07 5.03 10.35
CA ARG A 44 -7.46 3.67 9.95
C ARG A 44 -7.21 3.42 8.47
N ALA A 45 -7.49 4.41 7.61
CA ALA A 45 -7.20 4.37 6.19
C ALA A 45 -5.69 4.21 5.93
N LEU A 46 -4.85 5.01 6.63
CA LEU A 46 -3.40 4.89 6.59
C LEU A 46 -2.92 3.47 6.90
N PHE A 47 -3.30 2.92 8.07
CA PHE A 47 -2.86 1.59 8.47
C PHE A 47 -3.37 0.49 7.51
N GLY A 48 -4.60 0.63 7.01
CA GLY A 48 -5.16 -0.30 6.01
C GLY A 48 -4.38 -0.28 4.69
N CYS A 49 -4.10 0.90 4.16
CA CYS A 49 -3.33 1.06 2.93
C CYS A 49 -1.88 0.55 3.08
N VAL A 50 -1.22 0.84 4.20
CA VAL A 50 0.14 0.31 4.48
C VAL A 50 0.12 -1.22 4.56
N ALA A 51 -0.85 -1.81 5.26
CA ALA A 51 -0.96 -3.26 5.37
C ALA A 51 -1.17 -3.91 3.98
N LEU A 52 -2.06 -3.35 3.16
CA LEU A 52 -2.27 -3.83 1.79
C LEU A 52 -1.02 -3.69 0.92
N ALA A 53 -0.30 -2.57 1.02
CA ALA A 53 0.95 -2.36 0.29
C ALA A 53 1.99 -3.45 0.62
N ILE A 54 2.16 -3.76 1.91
CA ILE A 54 3.08 -4.80 2.39
C ILE A 54 2.63 -6.18 1.91
N ILE A 55 1.33 -6.50 2.00
CA ILE A 55 0.80 -7.80 1.54
C ILE A 55 1.05 -7.97 0.04
N PHE A 56 0.73 -6.97 -0.78
CA PHE A 56 0.98 -7.04 -2.22
C PHE A 56 2.47 -7.19 -2.52
N ALA A 57 3.35 -6.44 -1.85
CA ALA A 57 4.79 -6.58 -2.02
C ALA A 57 5.31 -7.97 -1.62
N ALA A 58 4.84 -8.51 -0.49
CA ALA A 58 5.23 -9.82 0.02
C ALA A 58 4.73 -10.97 -0.88
N VAL A 59 3.47 -10.92 -1.31
CA VAL A 59 2.89 -11.89 -2.25
C VAL A 59 3.62 -11.84 -3.58
N THR A 60 3.88 -10.64 -4.12
CA THR A 60 4.63 -10.46 -5.36
C THR A 60 6.05 -11.03 -5.22
N ARG A 61 6.73 -10.78 -4.09
CA ARG A 61 8.07 -11.34 -3.83
C ARG A 61 8.05 -12.86 -3.69
N TRP A 62 7.02 -13.44 -3.08
CA TRP A 62 6.85 -14.88 -2.96
C TRP A 62 6.60 -15.53 -4.32
N LEU A 63 5.70 -14.97 -5.13
CA LEU A 63 5.43 -15.43 -6.49
C LEU A 63 6.67 -15.35 -7.38
N LEU A 64 7.47 -14.29 -7.26
CA LEU A 64 8.73 -14.16 -7.99
C LEU A 64 9.82 -15.09 -7.43
N GLY A 65 9.82 -15.39 -6.13
CA GLY A 65 10.75 -16.32 -5.49
C GLY A 65 10.45 -17.78 -5.80
N GLY A 66 9.21 -18.14 -6.10
CA GLY A 66 8.83 -19.44 -6.65
C GLY A 66 8.95 -19.54 -8.18
N ALA A 67 9.25 -18.42 -8.87
CA ALA A 67 9.44 -18.35 -10.32
C ALA A 67 10.92 -18.28 -10.75
N LEU A 68 11.85 -18.21 -9.80
CA LEU A 68 13.30 -18.29 -9.95
C LEU A 68 13.78 -19.70 -9.59
#